data_AF-A0A1H0Q3B7-F1
#
_entry.id   AF-A0A1H0Q3B7-F1
#
_cell.length_a   1.000
_cell.length_b   1.000
_cell.length_c   1.000
_cell.angle_alpha   90.00
_cell.angle_beta   90.00
_cell.angle_gamma   90.00
#
_symmetry.space_group_name_H-M   'P 1'
#
loop_
_entity.id
_entity.type
_entity.pdbx_description
1 polymer ?
#
loop_
_entity_poly.entity_id
_entity_poly.type
_entity_poly.pdbx_seq_one_letter_code
_entity_poly.pdbx_strand_id
1 'polypeptide(L)'
;MGRHANAESRRRVAAWPIVVAVAVLLVAGLTTAYFVIIDPGKKTAACTGSTVLPVTASPGAAKAVTDAAAAFNATAPVARSTCVSVSVTTTDGAEAAAALASGWTGQSTPAPGLWVVDTTSDVKLVDASRSAMTAGHTNTPLGTSPVVLAVRAAPSTAVSWSSLADGTSSLVLAVPDPKANRASVDALESLVAASNGRTTAIDDAAVTGASSTLQRLAGASTGAPDTTAAALAGLAAGTGGYTAVPVLESQLGSYNATSSTPLTAVYPTGPTAGDEIIPIPLTATWVTNAMSDAAAAFDGFLSDAKGLAVLAADHLRTSAASTTVPGVDLTTKVIALPDAPAQTRTALQSAWAAASGSTSPSADPSPSSATLPVSSAPATAPTVTTTPTPAQTSTPTKTPNTTAPATTRTTPTKTAPTTKPTPTVKTTPAAAGPAVTLVLDTSGSMDTVQGNQQRITWMQSAVNAVIGASPSDQFGLWSFSTDDGSSGYTKRVPLGPLTDSIAGGTRAAAITSAVNALTPGGDSWTYGAIKAAYADAVDSAVAGRPNRVVVVTDGQDTTPGLSRAALIADVSALAAQNKNVVLDIVGLSADVSADAMSQVAAAGGGKYTQLTDLSTLKSTLSGLTAP
;
A
#
# COMPACT_ATOMS: atom_id res chain seq x y z
N MET A 1 108.61 22.35 -1.10
CA MET A 1 107.68 21.20 -0.94
C MET A 1 106.55 21.66 -0.03
N GLY A 2 105.43 22.08 -0.65
CA GLY A 2 104.32 22.75 0.04
C GLY A 2 103.41 21.77 0.77
N ARG A 3 103.07 22.12 2.02
CA ARG A 3 102.07 21.43 2.84
C ARG A 3 100.67 21.79 2.33
N HIS A 4 99.86 20.77 2.03
CA HIS A 4 98.42 20.94 1.80
C HIS A 4 97.69 20.99 3.15
N ALA A 5 96.98 22.07 3.42
CA ALA A 5 96.03 22.17 4.52
C ALA A 5 94.64 21.77 4.01
N ASN A 6 94.05 20.74 4.60
CA ASN A 6 92.63 20.41 4.44
C ASN A 6 91.82 21.26 5.42
N ALA A 7 90.84 22.01 4.92
CA ALA A 7 89.83 22.68 5.73
C ALA A 7 88.44 22.09 5.40
N GLU A 8 87.90 21.29 6.32
CA GLU A 8 86.52 20.80 6.28
C GLU A 8 85.54 21.96 6.51
N SER A 9 84.69 22.27 5.53
CA SER A 9 83.56 23.18 5.70
C SER A 9 82.31 22.41 6.16
N ARG A 10 81.90 22.56 7.42
CA ARG A 10 80.60 22.08 7.92
C ARG A 10 79.47 22.94 7.35
N ARG A 11 78.68 22.41 6.41
CA ARG A 11 77.41 23.03 5.99
C ARG A 11 76.33 22.79 7.05
N ARG A 12 75.87 23.86 7.68
CA ARG A 12 74.70 23.86 8.59
C ARG A 12 73.44 23.79 7.73
N VAL A 13 72.71 22.68 7.77
CA VAL A 13 71.40 22.53 7.13
C VAL A 13 70.36 23.28 7.98
N ALA A 14 69.58 24.17 7.35
CA ALA A 14 68.53 24.92 8.02
C ALA A 14 67.45 23.95 8.55
N ALA A 15 67.09 24.06 9.83
CA ALA A 15 66.15 23.15 10.50
C ALA A 15 64.67 23.41 10.14
N TRP A 16 64.38 24.49 9.41
CA TRP A 16 63.02 24.90 9.05
C TRP A 16 62.21 23.88 8.21
N PRO A 17 62.80 23.11 7.25
CA PRO A 17 62.06 22.11 6.49
C PRO A 17 61.51 20.98 7.38
N ILE A 18 62.24 20.62 8.44
CA ILE A 18 61.84 19.57 9.39
C ILE A 18 60.65 20.07 10.22
N VAL A 19 60.69 21.33 10.67
CA VAL A 19 59.59 21.93 11.44
C VAL A 19 58.30 22.00 10.61
N VAL A 20 58.40 22.37 9.33
CA VAL A 20 57.24 22.40 8.42
C VAL A 20 56.69 20.99 8.17
N ALA A 21 57.55 19.99 7.95
CA ALA A 21 57.11 18.61 7.75
C ALA A 21 56.40 18.04 9.00
N VAL A 22 56.92 18.32 10.20
CA VAL A 22 56.30 17.89 11.46
C VAL A 22 54.97 18.61 11.69
N ALA A 23 54.87 19.91 11.39
CA ALA A 23 53.61 20.65 11.50
C ALA A 23 52.53 20.09 10.55
N VAL A 24 52.89 19.77 9.29
CA VAL A 24 51.96 19.16 8.33
C VAL A 24 51.50 17.79 8.80
N LEU A 25 52.41 16.96 9.34
CA LEU A 25 52.04 15.65 9.89
C LEU A 25 51.15 15.75 11.13
N LEU A 26 51.37 16.74 11.99
CA LEU A 26 50.51 16.98 13.15
C LEU A 26 49.12 17.48 12.73
N VAL A 27 49.04 18.37 11.74
CA VAL A 27 47.75 18.84 11.21
C VAL A 27 47.02 17.69 10.51
N ALA A 28 47.72 16.89 9.68
CA ALA A 28 47.14 15.70 9.04
C ALA A 28 46.71 14.64 10.07
N GLY A 29 47.48 14.44 11.14
CA GLY A 29 47.13 13.54 12.24
C GLY A 29 45.93 14.04 13.03
N LEU A 30 45.86 15.35 13.31
CA LEU A 30 44.73 15.98 13.99
C LEU A 30 43.47 16.01 13.13
N THR A 31 43.57 16.24 11.82
CA THR A 31 42.41 16.14 10.93
C THR A 31 41.94 14.70 10.80
N THR A 32 42.85 13.73 10.65
CA THR A 32 42.48 12.31 10.61
C THR A 32 41.84 11.88 11.93
N ALA A 33 42.38 12.30 13.08
CA ALA A 33 41.78 12.04 14.39
C ALA A 33 40.42 12.73 14.55
N TYR A 34 40.28 13.97 14.07
CA TYR A 34 39.00 14.70 14.06
C TYR A 34 37.95 13.98 13.20
N PHE A 35 38.31 13.47 12.02
CA PHE A 35 37.42 12.68 11.16
C PHE A 35 37.10 11.30 11.73
N VAL A 36 38.03 10.65 12.46
CA VAL A 36 37.79 9.36 13.13
C VAL A 36 36.94 9.53 14.41
N ILE A 37 37.09 10.65 15.13
CA ILE A 37 36.30 10.97 16.32
C ILE A 37 34.91 11.51 15.94
N ILE A 38 34.79 12.17 14.79
CA ILE A 38 33.53 12.63 14.17
C ILE A 38 33.18 11.69 13.02
N ASP A 39 33.36 10.40 13.22
CA ASP A 39 32.77 9.39 12.34
C ASP A 39 31.28 9.27 12.75
N PRO A 40 30.32 9.80 11.96
CA PRO A 40 28.90 9.78 12.33
C PRO A 40 28.32 8.35 12.37
N GLY A 41 29.07 7.34 11.88
CA GLY A 41 28.61 5.95 11.79
C GLY A 41 28.76 5.09 13.06
N LYS A 42 29.32 5.60 14.16
CA LYS A 42 29.56 4.81 15.39
C LYS A 42 29.02 5.41 16.68
N LYS A 43 28.04 6.31 16.59
CA LYS A 43 27.18 6.59 17.76
C LYS A 43 26.06 5.56 17.74
N THR A 44 26.30 4.39 18.35
CA THR A 44 25.17 3.58 18.81
C THR A 44 24.34 4.50 19.70
N ALA A 45 23.15 4.88 19.27
CA ALA A 45 22.19 5.45 20.20
C ALA A 45 22.12 4.51 21.40
N ALA A 46 22.06 5.05 22.61
CA ALA A 46 21.91 4.23 23.81
C ALA A 46 20.50 3.59 23.76
N CYS A 47 20.40 2.45 23.07
CA CYS A 47 19.17 1.70 22.91
C CYS A 47 18.85 0.99 24.23
N THR A 48 17.60 1.06 24.65
CA THR A 48 17.09 0.34 25.83
C THR A 48 16.69 -1.10 25.49
N GLY A 49 16.67 -1.47 24.21
CA GLY A 49 16.39 -2.82 23.70
C GLY A 49 16.77 -2.97 22.23
N SER A 50 16.61 -4.18 21.69
CA SER A 50 16.84 -4.50 20.27
C SER A 50 15.69 -5.33 19.69
N THR A 51 15.34 -5.12 18.43
CA THR A 51 14.31 -5.88 17.71
C THR A 51 14.74 -6.17 16.28
N VAL A 52 14.57 -7.43 15.87
CA VAL A 52 14.72 -7.84 14.46
C VAL A 52 13.32 -7.87 13.84
N LEU A 53 13.13 -7.15 12.74
CA LEU A 53 11.95 -7.23 11.89
C LEU A 53 12.15 -8.35 10.86
N PRO A 54 11.38 -9.45 10.93
CA PRO A 54 11.35 -10.42 9.86
C PRO A 54 10.50 -9.87 8.71
N VAL A 55 11.09 -9.84 7.53
CA VAL A 55 10.45 -9.42 6.28
C VAL A 55 10.35 -10.63 5.37
N THR A 56 9.16 -10.91 4.87
CA THR A 56 8.99 -11.87 3.78
C THR A 56 8.88 -11.09 2.48
N ALA A 57 9.70 -11.42 1.48
CA ALA A 57 9.66 -10.76 0.18
C ALA A 57 9.38 -11.78 -0.92
N SER A 58 8.45 -11.44 -1.83
CA SER A 58 8.21 -12.23 -3.04
C SER A 58 9.43 -12.21 -3.97
N PRO A 59 9.64 -13.22 -4.83
CA PRO A 59 10.88 -13.37 -5.60
C PRO A 59 11.29 -12.14 -6.45
N GLY A 60 10.33 -11.42 -7.04
CA GLY A 60 10.57 -10.21 -7.82
C GLY A 60 11.07 -9.03 -6.97
N ALA A 61 10.68 -8.98 -5.70
CA ALA A 61 11.11 -7.96 -4.75
C ALA A 61 12.35 -8.35 -3.94
N ALA A 62 12.64 -9.64 -3.83
CA ALA A 62 13.58 -10.18 -2.85
C ALA A 62 14.97 -9.56 -2.88
N LYS A 63 15.58 -9.41 -4.06
CA LYS A 63 16.92 -8.84 -4.18
C LYS A 63 16.94 -7.39 -3.72
N ALA A 64 16.06 -6.56 -4.29
CA ALA A 64 16.02 -5.13 -4.00
C ALA A 64 15.68 -4.83 -2.54
N VAL A 65 14.76 -5.60 -1.95
CA VAL A 65 14.41 -5.49 -0.52
C VAL A 65 15.55 -5.95 0.37
N THR A 66 16.33 -6.97 -0.03
CA THR A 66 17.51 -7.43 0.71
C THR A 66 18.62 -6.37 0.71
N ASP A 67 18.89 -5.75 -0.44
CA ASP A 67 19.89 -4.69 -0.55
C ASP A 67 19.44 -3.42 0.21
N ALA A 68 18.16 -3.09 0.14
CA ALA A 68 17.57 -2.02 0.96
C ALA A 68 17.63 -2.31 2.46
N ALA A 69 17.38 -3.56 2.90
CA ALA A 69 17.51 -3.96 4.29
C ALA A 69 18.97 -3.85 4.78
N ALA A 70 19.94 -4.21 3.94
CA ALA A 70 21.36 -4.05 4.25
C ALA A 70 21.73 -2.56 4.41
N ALA A 71 21.25 -1.71 3.48
CA ALA A 71 21.46 -0.26 3.55
C ALA A 71 20.81 0.35 4.80
N PHE A 72 19.59 -0.06 5.14
CA PHE A 72 18.87 0.37 6.34
C PHE A 72 19.64 -0.04 7.61
N ASN A 73 20.03 -1.31 7.72
CA ASN A 73 20.77 -1.84 8.87
C ASN A 73 22.12 -1.13 9.09
N ALA A 74 22.80 -0.74 8.01
CA ALA A 74 24.05 0.01 8.07
C ALA A 74 23.90 1.41 8.71
N THR A 75 22.68 1.97 8.76
CA THR A 75 22.42 3.25 9.43
C THR A 75 22.28 3.15 10.95
N ALA A 76 22.32 1.94 11.51
CA ALA A 76 22.02 1.65 12.91
C ALA A 76 20.70 2.31 13.38
N PRO A 77 19.57 1.96 12.75
CA PRO A 77 18.31 2.67 12.93
C PRO A 77 17.71 2.43 14.32
N VAL A 78 17.04 3.46 14.84
CA VAL A 78 16.45 3.45 16.18
C VAL A 78 14.98 3.87 16.09
N ALA A 79 14.09 3.03 16.60
CA ALA A 79 12.67 3.33 16.72
C ALA A 79 12.30 3.32 18.21
N ARG A 80 11.81 4.45 18.74
CA ARG A 80 11.40 4.62 20.15
C ARG A 80 12.41 4.07 21.19
N SER A 81 13.70 4.40 21.03
CA SER A 81 14.81 3.92 21.88
C SER A 81 15.13 2.42 21.75
N THR A 82 14.58 1.73 20.75
CA THR A 82 14.91 0.34 20.42
C THR A 82 15.76 0.31 19.15
N CYS A 83 16.88 -0.39 19.19
CA CYS A 83 17.71 -0.64 18.02
C CYS A 83 16.98 -1.61 17.09
N VAL A 84 16.81 -1.24 15.84
CA VAL A 84 16.07 -2.03 14.85
C VAL A 84 17.05 -2.64 13.84
N SER A 85 16.80 -3.88 13.45
CA SER A 85 17.42 -4.48 12.28
C SER A 85 16.40 -5.25 11.46
N VAL A 86 16.64 -5.39 10.17
CA VAL A 86 15.76 -6.08 9.22
C VAL A 86 16.42 -7.37 8.75
N SER A 87 15.65 -8.46 8.71
CA SER A 87 16.06 -9.73 8.09
C SER A 87 15.05 -10.12 7.02
N VAL A 88 15.51 -10.36 5.79
CA VAL A 88 14.65 -10.67 4.65
C VAL A 88 14.69 -12.18 4.35
N THR A 89 13.52 -12.77 4.11
CA THR A 89 13.37 -14.15 3.65
C THR A 89 12.54 -14.15 2.36
N THR A 90 13.03 -14.85 1.34
CA THR A 90 12.28 -15.00 0.09
C THR A 90 11.27 -16.13 0.22
N THR A 91 10.02 -15.88 -0.19
CA THR A 91 8.95 -16.89 -0.24
C THR A 91 8.07 -16.57 -1.44
N ASP A 92 7.56 -17.58 -2.14
CA ASP A 92 6.61 -17.36 -3.23
C ASP A 92 5.39 -16.57 -2.73
N GLY A 93 4.88 -15.64 -3.54
CA GLY A 93 3.82 -14.71 -3.12
C GLY A 93 2.52 -15.43 -2.75
N ALA A 94 2.12 -16.44 -3.54
CA ALA A 94 0.92 -17.23 -3.26
C ALA A 94 1.12 -18.14 -2.05
N GLU A 95 2.32 -18.70 -1.87
CA GLU A 95 2.69 -19.47 -0.67
C GLU A 95 2.67 -18.59 0.59
N ALA A 96 3.24 -17.39 0.53
CA ALA A 96 3.24 -16.41 1.61
C ALA A 96 1.81 -15.97 1.94
N ALA A 97 0.97 -15.72 0.93
CA ALA A 97 -0.45 -15.40 1.11
C ALA A 97 -1.21 -16.54 1.81
N ALA A 98 -0.99 -17.79 1.40
CA ALA A 98 -1.59 -18.97 2.04
C ALA A 98 -1.08 -19.17 3.49
N ALA A 99 0.21 -18.90 3.74
CA ALA A 99 0.78 -18.92 5.08
C ALA A 99 0.16 -17.82 5.97
N LEU A 100 0.02 -16.59 5.48
CA LEU A 100 -0.65 -15.50 6.19
C LEU A 100 -2.12 -15.82 6.45
N ALA A 101 -2.82 -16.44 5.50
CA ALA A 101 -4.20 -16.89 5.63
C ALA A 101 -4.38 -18.10 6.59
N SER A 102 -3.30 -18.81 6.94
CA SER A 102 -3.29 -19.88 7.94
C SER A 102 -2.65 -19.48 9.28
N GLY A 103 -2.20 -18.23 9.39
CA GLY A 103 -1.71 -17.63 10.64
C GLY A 103 -0.23 -17.90 10.86
N TRP A 104 0.48 -18.12 9.75
CA TRP A 104 1.89 -18.46 9.69
C TRP A 104 2.23 -19.76 10.47
N THR A 105 1.31 -20.73 10.46
CA THR A 105 1.50 -22.00 11.16
C THR A 105 2.22 -23.01 10.25
N GLY A 106 3.13 -23.81 10.84
CA GLY A 106 3.87 -24.84 10.11
C GLY A 106 5.02 -24.35 9.21
N GLN A 107 5.29 -23.04 9.23
CA GLN A 107 6.39 -22.45 8.47
C GLN A 107 7.73 -22.64 9.20
N SER A 108 8.79 -22.88 8.42
CA SER A 108 10.17 -22.98 8.96
C SER A 108 10.82 -21.61 9.15
N THR A 109 10.23 -20.57 8.57
CA THR A 109 10.71 -19.19 8.59
C THR A 109 9.96 -18.36 9.65
N PRO A 110 10.60 -17.35 10.27
CA PRO A 110 9.95 -16.51 11.26
C PRO A 110 8.71 -15.81 10.70
N ALA A 111 7.67 -15.66 11.53
CA ALA A 111 6.46 -14.95 11.12
C ALA A 111 6.79 -13.47 10.83
N PRO A 112 6.43 -12.95 9.63
CA PRO A 112 6.81 -11.61 9.22
C PRO A 112 6.04 -10.53 9.97
N GLY A 113 6.70 -9.39 10.21
CA GLY A 113 6.06 -8.13 10.59
C GLY A 113 5.80 -7.22 9.37
N LEU A 114 6.46 -7.49 8.25
CA LEU A 114 6.29 -6.80 6.99
C LEU A 114 6.36 -7.82 5.85
N TRP A 115 5.42 -7.74 4.91
CA TRP A 115 5.42 -8.56 3.71
C TRP A 115 5.63 -7.64 2.51
N VAL A 116 6.61 -7.90 1.66
CA VAL A 116 6.82 -7.13 0.42
C VAL A 116 6.44 -8.01 -0.75
N VAL A 117 5.37 -7.61 -1.44
CA VAL A 117 4.87 -8.33 -2.62
C VAL A 117 5.50 -7.79 -3.88
N ASP A 118 5.48 -8.62 -4.92
CA ASP A 118 5.79 -8.25 -6.29
C ASP A 118 4.54 -8.16 -7.19
N THR A 119 3.36 -8.57 -6.67
CA THR A 119 2.05 -8.44 -7.34
C THR A 119 0.96 -8.10 -6.33
N THR A 120 -0.05 -7.35 -6.79
CA THR A 120 -1.22 -7.00 -5.95
C THR A 120 -2.23 -8.13 -5.81
N SER A 121 -2.16 -9.15 -6.67
CA SER A 121 -3.09 -10.28 -6.67
C SER A 121 -2.93 -11.17 -5.43
N ASP A 122 -1.70 -11.33 -4.93
CA ASP A 122 -1.41 -12.07 -3.71
C ASP A 122 -2.03 -11.40 -2.48
N VAL A 123 -2.00 -10.06 -2.43
CA VAL A 123 -2.59 -9.28 -1.33
C VAL A 123 -4.10 -9.49 -1.27
N LYS A 124 -4.77 -9.54 -2.44
CA LYS A 124 -6.21 -9.80 -2.53
C LYS A 124 -6.61 -11.16 -1.93
N LEU A 125 -5.74 -12.17 -2.00
CA LEU A 125 -5.98 -13.48 -1.39
C LEU A 125 -6.01 -13.38 0.15
N VAL A 126 -5.11 -12.59 0.72
CA VAL A 126 -5.09 -12.33 2.17
C VAL A 126 -6.27 -11.44 2.55
N ASP A 127 -6.56 -10.38 1.80
CA ASP A 127 -7.68 -9.47 2.06
C ASP A 127 -9.03 -10.19 2.09
N ALA A 128 -9.25 -11.15 1.18
CA ALA A 128 -10.47 -11.94 1.10
C ALA A 128 -10.77 -12.75 2.36
N SER A 129 -9.74 -13.11 3.14
CA SER A 129 -9.89 -13.96 4.33
C SER A 129 -9.52 -13.25 5.64
N ARG A 130 -8.64 -12.25 5.58
CA ARG A 130 -7.98 -11.58 6.72
C ARG A 130 -7.64 -10.12 6.42
N SER A 131 -8.58 -9.36 5.86
CA SER A 131 -8.42 -7.92 5.57
C SER A 131 -7.88 -7.08 6.74
N ALA A 132 -8.13 -7.46 7.99
CA ALA A 132 -7.58 -6.77 9.15
C ALA A 132 -6.04 -6.89 9.27
N MET A 133 -5.44 -7.95 8.71
CA MET A 133 -4.01 -8.23 8.80
C MET A 133 -3.18 -7.34 7.89
N THR A 134 -3.71 -6.97 6.75
CA THR A 134 -3.07 -6.13 5.73
C THR A 134 -3.60 -4.70 5.79
N ALA A 135 -4.62 -4.42 6.60
CA ALA A 135 -5.30 -3.13 6.65
C ALA A 135 -4.36 -1.92 6.73
N GLY A 136 -4.60 -0.93 5.86
CA GLY A 136 -3.82 0.31 5.79
C GLY A 136 -2.62 0.24 4.85
N HIS A 137 -2.48 -0.83 4.07
CA HIS A 137 -1.50 -0.94 2.99
C HIS A 137 -1.85 -0.03 1.81
N THR A 138 -0.83 0.46 1.08
CA THR A 138 -1.03 1.18 -0.19
C THR A 138 -0.79 0.23 -1.35
N ASN A 139 -1.49 0.42 -2.46
CA ASN A 139 -1.21 -0.31 -3.71
C ASN A 139 -0.27 0.46 -4.63
N THR A 140 0.39 1.52 -4.13
CA THR A 140 1.32 2.31 -4.93
C THR A 140 2.69 1.64 -4.86
N PRO A 141 3.21 1.11 -5.98
CA PRO A 141 4.53 0.50 -5.96
C PRO A 141 5.63 1.53 -5.71
N LEU A 142 6.57 1.18 -4.83
CA LEU A 142 7.80 1.96 -4.61
C LEU A 142 8.79 1.81 -5.76
N GLY A 143 8.68 0.70 -6.49
CA GLY A 143 9.44 0.45 -7.70
C GLY A 143 8.67 -0.50 -8.63
N THR A 144 8.83 -0.33 -9.94
CA THR A 144 8.26 -1.26 -10.93
C THR A 144 9.30 -1.79 -11.88
N SER A 145 9.06 -2.98 -12.43
CA SER A 145 9.89 -3.58 -13.47
C SER A 145 8.98 -4.23 -14.52
N PRO A 146 8.54 -3.48 -15.55
CA PRO A 146 7.72 -4.04 -16.60
C PRO A 146 8.47 -5.14 -17.36
N VAL A 147 7.72 -6.08 -17.93
CA VAL A 147 8.29 -7.04 -18.87
C VAL A 147 8.67 -6.35 -20.17
N VAL A 148 9.87 -6.62 -20.65
CA VAL A 148 10.44 -6.12 -21.91
C VAL A 148 10.94 -7.29 -22.75
N LEU A 149 11.24 -7.03 -24.02
CA LEU A 149 11.90 -8.01 -24.88
C LEU A 149 13.38 -7.67 -24.99
N ALA A 150 14.24 -8.53 -24.45
CA ALA A 150 15.67 -8.45 -24.70
C ALA A 150 15.94 -8.86 -26.16
N VAL A 151 16.69 -8.04 -26.89
CA VAL A 151 17.13 -8.29 -28.27
C VAL A 151 18.61 -7.93 -28.43
N ARG A 152 19.30 -8.45 -29.45
CA ARG A 152 20.68 -8.04 -29.75
C ARG A 152 20.77 -6.62 -30.30
N ALA A 153 19.79 -6.21 -31.10
CA ALA A 153 19.72 -4.89 -31.71
C ALA A 153 18.24 -4.48 -31.83
N ALA A 154 17.96 -3.20 -31.58
CA ALA A 154 16.60 -2.67 -31.69
C ALA A 154 16.05 -2.86 -33.12
N PRO A 155 14.80 -3.33 -33.27
CA PRO A 155 14.16 -3.43 -34.56
C PRO A 155 13.93 -2.04 -35.17
N SER A 156 13.94 -1.94 -36.50
CA SER A 156 13.68 -0.69 -37.21
C SER A 156 12.22 -0.24 -37.14
N THR A 157 11.31 -1.15 -36.79
CA THR A 157 9.87 -0.92 -36.64
C THR A 157 9.47 -1.10 -35.19
N ALA A 158 8.60 -0.21 -34.69
CA ALA A 158 8.01 -0.34 -33.37
C ALA A 158 7.28 -1.68 -33.23
N VAL A 159 7.46 -2.34 -32.09
CA VAL A 159 6.81 -3.62 -31.77
C VAL A 159 5.62 -3.33 -30.84
N SER A 160 4.53 -4.06 -31.02
CA SER A 160 3.39 -4.06 -30.10
C SER A 160 3.11 -5.47 -29.60
N TRP A 161 2.48 -5.59 -28.42
CA TRP A 161 2.00 -6.89 -27.94
C TRP A 161 1.04 -7.55 -28.93
N SER A 162 0.19 -6.77 -29.60
CA SER A 162 -0.70 -7.29 -30.66
C SER A 162 0.05 -7.84 -31.87
N SER A 163 1.12 -7.16 -32.32
CA SER A 163 1.91 -7.61 -33.47
C SER A 163 2.61 -8.94 -33.22
N LEU A 164 2.98 -9.21 -31.96
CA LEU A 164 3.55 -10.48 -31.52
C LEU A 164 2.47 -11.56 -31.42
N ALA A 165 1.31 -11.25 -30.85
CA ALA A 165 0.18 -12.18 -30.72
C ALA A 165 -0.36 -12.66 -32.08
N ASP A 166 -0.43 -11.75 -33.06
CA ASP A 166 -0.92 -12.03 -34.40
C ASP A 166 0.17 -12.60 -35.33
N GLY A 167 1.43 -12.65 -34.87
CA GLY A 167 2.56 -13.19 -35.64
C GLY A 167 3.02 -12.31 -36.81
N THR A 168 2.71 -11.00 -36.77
CA THR A 168 3.12 -10.03 -37.79
C THR A 168 4.48 -9.38 -37.49
N SER A 169 4.99 -9.55 -36.27
CA SER A 169 6.34 -9.13 -35.87
C SER A 169 7.42 -9.98 -36.56
N SER A 170 8.57 -9.36 -36.84
CA SER A 170 9.78 -10.07 -37.31
C SER A 170 10.57 -10.73 -36.18
N LEU A 171 10.17 -10.53 -34.92
CA LEU A 171 10.83 -11.13 -33.77
C LEU A 171 10.40 -12.59 -33.59
N VAL A 172 11.37 -13.45 -33.33
CA VAL A 172 11.17 -14.84 -32.92
C VAL A 172 11.39 -14.89 -31.43
N LEU A 173 10.31 -15.14 -30.69
CA LEU A 173 10.31 -15.11 -29.23
C LEU A 173 10.70 -16.48 -28.67
N ALA A 174 11.73 -16.52 -27.84
CA ALA A 174 11.96 -17.65 -26.94
C ALA A 174 11.33 -17.31 -25.59
N VAL A 175 10.35 -18.11 -25.19
CA VAL A 175 9.65 -17.98 -23.91
C VAL A 175 10.16 -19.10 -23.00
N PRO A 176 11.04 -18.79 -22.03
CA PRO A 176 11.42 -19.75 -21.00
C PRO A 176 10.21 -20.32 -20.26
N ASP A 177 10.36 -21.47 -19.60
CA ASP A 177 9.23 -22.17 -18.95
C ASP A 177 8.49 -21.23 -17.97
N PRO A 178 7.23 -20.84 -18.26
CA PRO A 178 6.47 -19.93 -17.40
C PRO A 178 6.25 -20.45 -15.98
N LYS A 179 6.42 -21.77 -15.71
CA LYS A 179 6.36 -22.31 -14.35
C LYS A 179 7.53 -21.88 -13.48
N ALA A 180 8.71 -21.72 -14.08
CA ALA A 180 9.94 -21.31 -13.40
C ALA A 180 10.30 -19.84 -13.70
N ASN A 181 9.56 -19.19 -14.59
CA ASN A 181 9.93 -17.92 -15.16
C ASN A 181 8.78 -16.90 -15.14
N ARG A 182 8.86 -15.97 -14.20
CA ARG A 182 7.86 -14.93 -14.02
C ARG A 182 7.74 -13.98 -15.22
N ALA A 183 8.87 -13.51 -15.77
CA ALA A 183 8.86 -12.64 -16.94
C ALA A 183 8.13 -13.27 -18.13
N SER A 184 8.20 -14.60 -18.24
CA SER A 184 7.47 -15.34 -19.27
C SER A 184 5.97 -15.32 -19.02
N VAL A 185 5.52 -15.44 -17.76
CA VAL A 185 4.10 -15.27 -17.41
C VAL A 185 3.63 -13.85 -17.71
N ASP A 186 4.37 -12.81 -17.32
CA ASP A 186 3.98 -11.41 -17.54
C ASP A 186 3.92 -11.05 -19.03
N ALA A 187 4.85 -11.59 -19.83
CA ALA A 187 4.80 -11.44 -21.29
C ALA A 187 3.57 -12.12 -21.88
N LEU A 188 3.24 -13.34 -21.43
CA LEU A 188 2.04 -14.05 -21.87
C LEU A 188 0.76 -13.31 -21.44
N GLU A 189 0.71 -12.71 -20.26
CA GLU A 189 -0.43 -11.88 -19.84
C GLU A 189 -0.61 -10.67 -20.75
N SER A 190 0.48 -9.98 -21.05
CA SER A 190 0.46 -8.80 -21.93
C SER A 190 0.03 -9.18 -23.35
N LEU A 191 0.47 -10.34 -23.86
CA LEU A 191 0.05 -10.90 -25.14
C LEU A 191 -1.44 -11.26 -25.17
N VAL A 192 -1.94 -11.94 -24.13
CA VAL A 192 -3.35 -12.32 -24.01
C VAL A 192 -4.25 -11.10 -23.84
N ALA A 193 -3.82 -10.10 -23.06
CA ALA A 193 -4.54 -8.84 -22.92
C ALA A 193 -4.64 -8.12 -24.27
N ALA A 194 -3.53 -8.02 -25.00
CA ALA A 194 -3.47 -7.36 -26.29
C ALA A 194 -4.31 -8.07 -27.36
N SER A 195 -4.28 -9.41 -27.45
CA SER A 195 -5.08 -10.17 -28.41
C SER A 195 -6.59 -10.04 -28.17
N ASN A 196 -6.99 -9.61 -26.97
CA ASN A 196 -8.38 -9.40 -26.57
C ASN A 196 -8.73 -7.91 -26.44
N GLY A 197 -7.83 -6.99 -26.80
CA GLY A 197 -8.05 -5.54 -26.71
C GLY A 197 -8.28 -5.03 -25.27
N ARG A 198 -7.75 -5.73 -24.26
CA ARG A 198 -7.96 -5.43 -22.84
C ARG A 198 -6.90 -4.48 -22.31
N THR A 199 -7.33 -3.58 -21.42
CA THR A 199 -6.46 -2.71 -20.60
C THR A 199 -6.57 -3.02 -19.11
N THR A 200 -7.35 -4.03 -18.75
CA THR A 200 -7.56 -4.53 -17.40
C THR A 200 -6.99 -5.94 -17.25
N ALA A 201 -6.86 -6.41 -16.01
CA ALA A 201 -6.45 -7.77 -15.71
C ALA A 201 -7.18 -8.81 -16.58
N ILE A 202 -6.43 -9.80 -17.07
CA ILE A 202 -6.99 -10.91 -17.82
C ILE A 202 -7.79 -11.83 -16.88
N ASP A 203 -8.77 -12.52 -17.46
CA ASP A 203 -9.60 -13.51 -16.78
C ASP A 203 -9.48 -14.87 -17.50
N ASP A 204 -10.03 -15.93 -16.90
CA ASP A 204 -9.96 -17.29 -17.45
C ASP A 204 -10.60 -17.41 -18.86
N ALA A 205 -11.59 -16.56 -19.14
CA ALA A 205 -12.22 -16.49 -20.46
C ALA A 205 -11.26 -15.92 -21.52
N ALA A 206 -10.49 -14.89 -21.17
CA ALA A 206 -9.45 -14.34 -22.04
C ALA A 206 -8.34 -15.36 -22.32
N VAL A 207 -7.92 -16.15 -21.31
CA VAL A 207 -6.95 -17.24 -21.48
C VAL A 207 -7.49 -18.30 -22.46
N THR A 208 -8.74 -18.72 -22.26
CA THR A 208 -9.39 -19.72 -23.12
C THR A 208 -9.53 -19.22 -24.56
N GLY A 209 -9.95 -17.96 -24.74
CA GLY A 209 -10.09 -17.31 -26.05
C GLY A 209 -8.75 -17.15 -26.78
N ALA A 210 -7.64 -17.07 -26.06
CA ALA A 210 -6.29 -16.93 -26.62
C ALA A 210 -5.60 -18.27 -26.99
N SER A 211 -6.30 -19.40 -26.91
CA SER A 211 -5.72 -20.74 -27.16
C SER A 211 -4.96 -20.87 -28.49
N SER A 212 -5.50 -20.35 -29.59
CA SER A 212 -4.83 -20.38 -30.91
C SER A 212 -3.58 -19.50 -30.96
N THR A 213 -3.60 -18.36 -30.26
CA THR A 213 -2.46 -17.46 -30.09
C THR A 213 -1.35 -18.14 -29.29
N LEU A 214 -1.70 -18.78 -28.16
CA LEU A 214 -0.76 -19.52 -27.33
C LEU A 214 -0.13 -20.69 -28.10
N GLN A 215 -0.91 -21.45 -28.88
CA GLN A 215 -0.40 -22.53 -29.75
C GLN A 215 0.60 -22.04 -30.79
N ARG A 216 0.29 -20.92 -31.47
CA ARG A 216 1.20 -20.32 -32.45
C ARG A 216 2.51 -19.85 -31.81
N LEU A 217 2.43 -19.14 -30.68
CA LEU A 217 3.60 -18.66 -29.95
C LEU A 217 4.45 -19.81 -29.42
N ALA A 218 3.83 -20.83 -28.84
CA ALA A 218 4.53 -22.00 -28.33
C ALA A 218 5.25 -22.77 -29.45
N GLY A 219 4.62 -22.91 -30.62
CA GLY A 219 5.26 -23.50 -31.81
C GLY A 219 6.47 -22.69 -32.30
N ALA A 220 6.39 -21.36 -32.25
CA ALA A 220 7.50 -20.46 -32.62
C ALA A 220 8.64 -20.46 -31.59
N SER A 221 8.36 -20.80 -30.33
CA SER A 221 9.32 -20.85 -29.22
C SER A 221 9.99 -22.23 -29.07
N THR A 222 9.90 -23.11 -30.06
CA THR A 222 10.48 -24.46 -29.99
C THR A 222 12.00 -24.41 -29.82
N GLY A 223 12.51 -25.06 -28.76
CA GLY A 223 13.95 -25.06 -28.42
C GLY A 223 14.41 -23.89 -27.53
N ALA A 224 13.49 -23.09 -26.99
CA ALA A 224 13.80 -22.09 -25.98
C ALA A 224 14.37 -22.75 -24.70
N PRO A 225 15.44 -22.20 -24.09
CA PRO A 225 15.93 -22.68 -22.80
C PRO A 225 14.93 -22.44 -21.66
N ASP A 226 14.92 -23.32 -20.67
CA ASP A 226 13.98 -23.25 -19.53
C ASP A 226 14.19 -22.02 -18.61
N THR A 227 15.37 -21.40 -18.66
CA THR A 227 15.74 -20.27 -17.77
C THR A 227 16.05 -19.00 -18.52
N THR A 228 15.72 -17.84 -17.92
CA THR A 228 16.09 -16.52 -18.47
C THR A 228 17.59 -16.43 -18.74
N ALA A 229 18.42 -16.90 -17.81
CA ALA A 229 19.87 -16.80 -17.94
C ALA A 229 20.40 -17.55 -19.18
N ALA A 230 19.94 -18.78 -19.41
CA ALA A 230 20.33 -19.54 -20.58
C ALA A 230 19.77 -18.93 -21.88
N ALA A 231 18.55 -18.42 -21.86
CA ALA A 231 17.94 -17.73 -22.99
C ALA A 231 18.68 -16.44 -23.36
N LEU A 232 19.04 -15.61 -22.37
CA LEU A 232 19.83 -14.39 -22.59
C LEU A 232 21.24 -14.71 -23.09
N ALA A 233 21.90 -15.73 -22.55
CA ALA A 233 23.21 -16.17 -23.02
C ALA A 233 23.18 -16.63 -24.49
N GLY A 234 22.18 -17.46 -24.85
CA GLY A 234 21.99 -17.90 -26.24
C GLY A 234 21.60 -16.77 -27.19
N LEU A 235 20.81 -15.80 -26.72
CA LEU A 235 20.48 -14.59 -27.47
C LEU A 235 21.73 -13.74 -27.73
N ALA A 236 22.52 -13.45 -26.71
CA ALA A 236 23.73 -12.64 -26.81
C ALA A 236 24.78 -13.29 -27.72
N ALA A 237 24.95 -14.61 -27.63
CA ALA A 237 25.83 -15.38 -28.52
C ALA A 237 25.29 -15.51 -29.95
N GLY A 238 24.00 -15.27 -30.19
CA GLY A 238 23.35 -15.46 -31.49
C GLY A 238 23.19 -16.92 -31.90
N THR A 239 23.23 -17.85 -30.95
CA THR A 239 23.20 -19.31 -31.20
C THR A 239 21.84 -19.94 -30.92
N GLY A 240 20.88 -19.18 -30.37
CA GLY A 240 19.61 -19.72 -29.89
C GLY A 240 18.54 -19.99 -30.95
N GLY A 241 18.67 -19.46 -32.16
CA GLY A 241 17.62 -19.55 -33.19
C GLY A 241 16.40 -18.62 -32.96
N TYR A 242 16.43 -17.82 -31.89
CA TYR A 242 15.45 -16.78 -31.55
C TYR A 242 16.11 -15.40 -31.55
N THR A 243 15.29 -14.35 -31.65
CA THR A 243 15.75 -12.95 -31.72
C THR A 243 15.26 -12.09 -30.56
N ALA A 244 14.33 -12.60 -29.75
CA ALA A 244 13.81 -11.93 -28.57
C ALA A 244 13.59 -12.90 -27.40
N VAL A 245 13.80 -12.42 -26.17
CA VAL A 245 13.50 -13.15 -24.93
C VAL A 245 12.73 -12.22 -23.98
N PRO A 246 11.56 -12.60 -23.44
CA PRO A 246 10.87 -11.80 -22.45
C PRO A 246 11.65 -11.83 -21.13
N VAL A 247 11.91 -10.65 -20.59
CA VAL A 247 12.63 -10.46 -19.32
C VAL A 247 12.05 -9.27 -18.58
N LEU A 248 12.15 -9.29 -17.26
CA LEU A 248 11.89 -8.08 -16.47
C LEU A 248 12.97 -7.05 -16.76
N GLU A 249 12.60 -5.78 -16.81
CA GLU A 249 13.54 -4.69 -17.04
C GLU A 249 14.72 -4.70 -16.06
N SER A 250 14.45 -4.98 -14.77
CA SER A 250 15.47 -5.08 -13.73
C SER A 250 16.45 -6.24 -13.95
N GLN A 251 15.95 -7.37 -14.44
CA GLN A 251 16.75 -8.55 -14.77
C GLN A 251 17.67 -8.28 -15.97
N LEU A 252 17.16 -7.58 -16.99
CA LEU A 252 17.97 -7.19 -18.14
C LEU A 252 19.06 -6.19 -17.74
N GLY A 253 18.73 -5.24 -16.87
CA GLY A 253 19.72 -4.31 -16.35
C GLY A 253 20.83 -5.02 -15.59
N SER A 254 20.45 -5.97 -14.72
CA SER A 254 21.41 -6.78 -13.95
C SER A 254 22.32 -7.62 -14.87
N TYR A 255 21.74 -8.20 -15.93
CA TYR A 255 22.50 -8.92 -16.94
C TYR A 255 23.48 -8.00 -17.67
N ASN A 256 23.02 -6.84 -18.16
CA ASN A 256 23.85 -5.89 -18.91
C ASN A 256 24.93 -5.24 -18.06
N ALA A 257 24.73 -5.07 -16.75
CA ALA A 257 25.71 -4.52 -15.83
C ALA A 257 26.97 -5.39 -15.71
N THR A 258 26.88 -6.69 -16.00
CA THR A 258 27.99 -7.65 -15.91
C THR A 258 28.38 -8.27 -17.25
N SER A 259 27.58 -8.06 -18.30
CA SER A 259 27.80 -8.66 -19.62
C SER A 259 28.78 -7.87 -20.48
N SER A 260 29.67 -8.57 -21.17
CA SER A 260 30.55 -8.00 -22.20
C SER A 260 29.81 -7.71 -23.52
N THR A 261 28.59 -8.24 -23.68
CA THR A 261 27.73 -8.09 -24.86
C THR A 261 26.34 -7.68 -24.38
N PRO A 262 26.14 -6.40 -23.99
CA PRO A 262 24.87 -5.95 -23.47
C PRO A 262 23.78 -6.07 -24.56
N LEU A 263 22.60 -6.49 -24.13
CA LEU A 263 21.40 -6.60 -24.96
C LEU A 263 20.60 -5.30 -24.87
N THR A 264 19.69 -5.10 -25.82
CA THR A 264 18.80 -3.94 -25.87
C THR A 264 17.39 -4.33 -25.44
N ALA A 265 16.76 -3.50 -24.62
CA ALA A 265 15.35 -3.61 -24.28
C ALA A 265 14.49 -3.06 -25.41
N VAL A 266 13.54 -3.86 -25.89
CA VAL A 266 12.41 -3.40 -26.70
C VAL A 266 11.20 -3.37 -25.80
N TYR A 267 10.50 -2.24 -25.80
CA TYR A 267 9.26 -2.01 -25.06
C TYR A 267 8.09 -2.17 -26.02
N PRO A 268 7.39 -3.33 -26.02
CA PRO A 268 6.23 -3.47 -26.88
C PRO A 268 5.14 -2.49 -26.46
N THR A 269 4.51 -1.83 -27.42
CA THR A 269 3.39 -0.94 -27.13
C THR A 269 2.16 -1.73 -26.68
N GLY A 270 1.43 -1.17 -25.71
CA GLY A 270 0.21 -1.74 -25.13
C GLY A 270 0.31 -1.93 -23.61
N PRO A 271 -0.78 -2.36 -22.96
CA PRO A 271 -0.77 -2.76 -21.56
C PRO A 271 0.26 -3.86 -21.31
N THR A 272 1.13 -3.66 -20.32
CA THR A 272 2.30 -4.48 -20.03
C THR A 272 2.33 -4.84 -18.56
N ALA A 273 2.34 -6.12 -18.26
CA ALA A 273 2.51 -6.64 -16.89
C ALA A 273 3.98 -6.56 -16.44
N GLY A 274 4.22 -6.73 -15.14
CA GLY A 274 5.56 -6.79 -14.58
C GLY A 274 5.53 -6.75 -13.06
N ASP A 275 6.71 -6.71 -12.45
CA ASP A 275 6.82 -6.71 -11.00
C ASP A 275 6.60 -5.32 -10.40
N GLU A 276 5.96 -5.30 -9.23
CA GLU A 276 5.63 -4.11 -8.45
C GLU A 276 6.12 -4.28 -7.01
N ILE A 277 7.00 -3.41 -6.53
CA ILE A 277 7.52 -3.50 -5.15
C ILE A 277 6.56 -2.79 -4.20
N ILE A 278 5.75 -3.56 -3.47
CA ILE A 278 4.75 -3.01 -2.56
C ILE A 278 4.96 -3.56 -1.14
N PRO A 279 5.38 -2.71 -0.18
CA PRO A 279 5.47 -3.10 1.22
C PRO A 279 4.08 -3.11 1.90
N ILE A 280 3.79 -4.20 2.59
CA ILE A 280 2.53 -4.48 3.31
C ILE A 280 2.85 -4.70 4.79
N PRO A 281 2.78 -3.66 5.63
CA PRO A 281 2.92 -3.80 7.08
C PRO A 281 1.82 -4.72 7.63
N LEU A 282 2.20 -5.71 8.44
CA LEU A 282 1.25 -6.71 8.93
C LEU A 282 0.73 -6.37 10.32
N THR A 283 -0.58 -6.55 10.52
CA THR A 283 -1.28 -6.44 11.80
C THR A 283 -1.80 -7.83 12.20
N ALA A 284 -0.93 -8.64 12.81
CA ALA A 284 -1.29 -9.99 13.24
C ALA A 284 -1.00 -10.19 14.73
N THR A 285 -1.57 -11.26 15.32
CA THR A 285 -1.43 -11.55 16.76
C THR A 285 0.02 -11.81 17.19
N TRP A 286 0.90 -12.19 16.27
CA TRP A 286 2.33 -12.35 16.52
C TRP A 286 3.15 -11.06 16.32
N VAL A 287 2.57 -10.02 15.71
CA VAL A 287 3.28 -8.76 15.44
C VAL A 287 3.28 -7.92 16.71
N THR A 288 4.47 -7.76 17.29
CA THR A 288 4.66 -6.95 18.50
C THR A 288 4.68 -5.46 18.17
N ASN A 289 4.47 -4.60 19.17
CA ASN A 289 4.61 -3.14 18.99
C ASN A 289 6.01 -2.77 18.47
N ALA A 290 7.05 -3.45 18.93
CA ALA A 290 8.41 -3.21 18.47
C ALA A 290 8.61 -3.64 17.00
N MET A 291 7.97 -4.72 16.57
CA MET A 291 7.95 -5.11 15.14
C MET A 291 7.16 -4.12 14.29
N SER A 292 6.03 -3.61 14.79
CA SER A 292 5.25 -2.59 14.09
C SER A 292 6.03 -1.28 13.93
N ASP A 293 6.72 -0.84 14.99
CA ASP A 293 7.60 0.34 14.94
C ASP A 293 8.79 0.12 13.99
N ALA A 294 9.37 -1.08 13.98
CA ALA A 294 10.43 -1.46 13.06
C ALA A 294 9.94 -1.51 11.60
N ALA A 295 8.74 -2.04 11.36
CA ALA A 295 8.11 -2.08 10.04
C ALA A 295 7.85 -0.67 9.52
N ALA A 296 7.29 0.22 10.33
CA ALA A 296 7.08 1.61 9.97
C ALA A 296 8.39 2.35 9.67
N ALA A 297 9.45 2.10 10.45
CA ALA A 297 10.76 2.69 10.21
C ALA A 297 11.39 2.21 8.89
N PHE A 298 11.26 0.91 8.57
CA PHE A 298 11.80 0.35 7.35
C PHE A 298 10.97 0.73 6.11
N ASP A 299 9.64 0.73 6.22
CA ASP A 299 8.73 1.20 5.17
C ASP A 299 8.98 2.69 4.84
N GLY A 300 9.15 3.52 5.88
CA GLY A 300 9.56 4.91 5.71
C GLY A 300 10.92 5.06 5.03
N PHE A 301 11.88 4.18 5.31
CA PHE A 301 13.17 4.15 4.61
C PHE A 301 13.00 3.77 3.13
N LEU A 302 12.24 2.70 2.83
CA LEU A 302 11.99 2.25 1.45
C LEU A 302 11.35 3.35 0.60
N SER A 303 10.51 4.19 1.21
CA SER A 303 9.81 5.29 0.56
C SER A 303 10.62 6.59 0.50
N ASP A 304 11.74 6.70 1.22
CA ASP A 304 12.58 7.90 1.20
C ASP A 304 13.55 7.94 0.01
N ALA A 305 14.18 9.09 -0.22
CA ALA A 305 15.09 9.27 -1.35
C ALA A 305 16.31 8.30 -1.34
N LYS A 306 16.75 7.82 -0.17
CA LYS A 306 17.85 6.86 -0.05
C LYS A 306 17.36 5.44 -0.35
N GLY A 307 16.23 5.02 0.20
CA GLY A 307 15.63 3.72 -0.09
C GLY A 307 15.27 3.60 -1.57
N LEU A 308 14.62 4.62 -2.14
CA LEU A 308 14.31 4.66 -3.57
C LEU A 308 15.56 4.64 -4.46
N ALA A 309 16.68 5.22 -4.00
CA ALA A 309 17.95 5.13 -4.70
C ALA A 309 18.58 3.72 -4.64
N VAL A 310 18.38 2.99 -3.53
CA VAL A 310 18.80 1.58 -3.43
C VAL A 310 17.95 0.72 -4.37
N LEU A 311 16.62 0.89 -4.36
CA LEU A 311 15.74 0.19 -5.29
C LEU A 311 16.08 0.51 -6.76
N ALA A 312 16.41 1.77 -7.08
CA ALA A 312 16.84 2.17 -8.41
C ALA A 312 18.20 1.56 -8.80
N ALA A 313 19.11 1.35 -7.85
CA ALA A 313 20.38 0.66 -8.10
C ALA A 313 20.18 -0.80 -8.53
N ASP A 314 19.03 -1.39 -8.19
CA ASP A 314 18.54 -2.69 -8.67
C ASP A 314 17.75 -2.61 -9.97
N HIS A 315 17.89 -1.49 -10.70
CA HIS A 315 17.31 -1.27 -12.02
C HIS A 315 15.77 -1.28 -12.03
N LEU A 316 15.14 -0.98 -10.89
CA LEU A 316 13.72 -0.73 -10.79
C LEU A 316 13.39 0.70 -11.20
N ARG A 317 12.21 0.91 -11.78
CA ARG A 317 11.63 2.24 -12.01
C ARG A 317 11.10 2.77 -10.70
N THR A 318 11.77 3.77 -10.14
CA THR A 318 11.31 4.45 -8.93
C THR A 318 11.08 5.93 -9.22
N SER A 319 10.53 6.67 -8.26
CA SER A 319 10.43 8.13 -8.34
C SER A 319 11.78 8.84 -8.11
N ALA A 320 12.83 8.12 -7.68
CA ALA A 320 14.18 8.65 -7.59
C ALA A 320 14.86 8.75 -8.98
N ALA A 321 15.95 9.51 -9.06
CA ALA A 321 16.68 9.70 -10.31
C ALA A 321 17.16 8.35 -10.87
N SER A 322 16.88 8.14 -12.16
CA SER A 322 17.16 6.89 -12.87
C SER A 322 18.66 6.61 -13.00
N THR A 323 19.08 5.38 -12.71
CA THR A 323 20.43 4.91 -13.03
C THR A 323 20.53 4.60 -14.52
N THR A 324 21.56 5.11 -15.20
CA THR A 324 21.79 4.76 -16.60
C THR A 324 22.29 3.33 -16.71
N VAL A 325 21.55 2.50 -17.44
CA VAL A 325 21.87 1.09 -17.67
C VAL A 325 22.06 0.89 -19.18
N PRO A 326 23.20 0.33 -19.63
CA PRO A 326 23.39 0.06 -21.06
C PRO A 326 22.23 -0.77 -21.62
N GLY A 327 21.65 -0.30 -22.73
CA GLY A 327 20.60 -1.01 -23.45
C GLY A 327 19.22 -1.03 -22.78
N VAL A 328 19.03 -0.39 -21.61
CA VAL A 328 17.73 -0.31 -20.93
C VAL A 328 17.36 1.16 -20.75
N ASP A 329 16.14 1.55 -21.14
CA ASP A 329 15.63 2.92 -21.01
C ASP A 329 14.47 2.99 -20.03
N LEU A 330 14.81 3.25 -18.78
CA LEU A 330 13.86 3.41 -17.67
C LEU A 330 12.94 4.64 -17.85
N THR A 331 13.20 5.52 -18.81
CA THR A 331 12.36 6.71 -19.08
C THR A 331 11.25 6.45 -20.09
N THR A 332 11.33 5.34 -20.85
CA THR A 332 10.27 4.96 -21.79
C THR A 332 8.96 4.74 -21.03
N LYS A 333 7.88 5.43 -21.42
CA LYS A 333 6.57 5.28 -20.77
C LYS A 333 5.97 3.90 -21.06
N VAL A 334 5.59 3.19 -20.00
CA VAL A 334 4.90 1.89 -20.08
C VAL A 334 3.49 2.04 -19.54
N ILE A 335 2.51 1.45 -20.23
CA ILE A 335 1.13 1.35 -19.74
C ILE A 335 1.07 0.08 -18.91
N ALA A 336 0.89 0.21 -17.60
CA ALA A 336 0.79 -0.95 -16.72
C ALA A 336 -0.48 -1.76 -17.04
N LEU A 337 -0.35 -3.09 -17.11
CA LEU A 337 -1.47 -4.03 -17.09
C LEU A 337 -1.67 -4.47 -15.64
N PRO A 338 -2.87 -4.29 -15.05
CA PRO A 338 -3.15 -4.80 -13.72
C PRO A 338 -3.02 -6.33 -13.65
N ASP A 339 -2.45 -6.84 -12.56
CA ASP A 339 -2.17 -8.27 -12.38
C ASP A 339 -3.42 -9.14 -12.51
N ALA A 340 -3.27 -10.25 -13.25
CA ALA A 340 -4.26 -11.32 -13.24
C ALA A 340 -4.34 -12.01 -11.86
N PRO A 341 -5.52 -12.53 -11.47
CA PRO A 341 -5.62 -13.40 -10.29
C PRO A 341 -4.66 -14.59 -10.37
N ALA A 342 -4.12 -15.04 -9.23
CA ALA A 342 -3.18 -16.17 -9.17
C ALA A 342 -3.73 -17.45 -9.84
N GLN A 343 -5.04 -17.69 -9.73
CA GLN A 343 -5.71 -18.81 -10.41
C GLN A 343 -5.66 -18.65 -11.94
N THR A 344 -5.89 -17.45 -12.46
CA THR A 344 -5.80 -17.16 -13.89
C THR A 344 -4.36 -17.26 -14.40
N ARG A 345 -3.35 -16.84 -13.61
CA ARG A 345 -1.93 -17.06 -13.93
C ARG A 345 -1.60 -18.55 -14.04
N THR A 346 -2.10 -19.35 -13.11
CA THR A 346 -1.96 -20.81 -13.12
C THR A 346 -2.64 -21.44 -14.34
N ALA A 347 -3.83 -20.95 -14.70
CA ALA A 347 -4.54 -21.38 -15.90
C ALA A 347 -3.76 -21.02 -17.18
N LEU A 348 -3.17 -19.83 -17.23
CA LEU A 348 -2.33 -19.38 -18.34
C LEU A 348 -1.06 -20.24 -18.50
N GLN A 349 -0.36 -20.54 -17.40
CA GLN A 349 0.78 -21.46 -17.41
C GLN A 349 0.38 -22.86 -17.89
N SER A 350 -0.78 -23.35 -17.46
CA SER A 350 -1.31 -24.65 -17.88
C SER A 350 -1.68 -24.67 -19.38
N ALA A 351 -2.31 -23.59 -19.87
CA ALA A 351 -2.63 -23.43 -21.28
C ALA A 351 -1.37 -23.36 -22.15
N TRP A 352 -0.32 -22.68 -21.68
CA TRP A 352 0.98 -22.66 -22.33
C TRP A 352 1.65 -24.04 -22.37
N ALA A 353 1.65 -24.79 -21.26
CA ALA A 353 2.20 -26.14 -21.21
C ALA A 353 1.49 -27.09 -22.19
N ALA A 354 0.16 -26.98 -22.29
CA ALA A 354 -0.62 -27.72 -23.27
C ALA A 354 -0.28 -27.31 -24.72
N ALA A 355 -0.12 -26.01 -24.97
CA ALA A 355 0.22 -25.46 -26.28
C ALA A 355 1.63 -25.84 -26.78
N SER A 356 2.60 -25.94 -25.86
CA SER A 356 4.00 -26.29 -26.17
C SER A 356 4.24 -27.78 -26.36
N GLY A 357 3.21 -28.62 -26.20
CA GLY A 357 3.37 -30.08 -26.29
C GLY A 357 4.12 -30.69 -25.10
N SER A 358 4.41 -29.89 -24.06
CA SER A 358 4.94 -30.31 -22.77
C SER A 358 3.86 -31.10 -22.00
N THR A 359 3.59 -32.32 -22.44
CA THR A 359 2.81 -33.28 -21.66
C THR A 359 3.68 -33.83 -20.53
N SER A 360 3.52 -33.27 -19.33
CA SER A 360 3.80 -34.05 -18.11
C SER A 360 2.66 -35.08 -17.97
N PRO A 361 2.93 -36.35 -17.61
CA PRO A 361 1.95 -37.42 -17.74
C PRO A 361 0.70 -37.09 -16.92
N SER A 362 -0.42 -36.96 -17.63
CA SER A 362 -1.73 -36.94 -17.00
C SER A 362 -1.86 -38.21 -16.15
N ALA A 363 -2.27 -38.03 -14.90
CA ALA A 363 -2.75 -39.12 -14.07
C ALA A 363 -3.73 -39.98 -14.88
N ASP A 364 -3.52 -41.30 -14.81
CA ASP A 364 -4.35 -42.33 -15.45
C ASP A 364 -5.84 -42.03 -15.30
N PRO A 365 -6.66 -42.16 -16.37
CA PRO A 365 -8.09 -42.28 -16.22
C PRO A 365 -8.39 -43.69 -15.70
N SER A 366 -8.54 -43.85 -14.39
CA SER A 366 -9.03 -45.11 -13.83
C SER A 366 -10.44 -45.40 -14.37
N PRO A 367 -10.72 -46.60 -14.91
CA PRO A 367 -12.02 -46.92 -15.48
C PRO A 367 -13.00 -47.41 -14.41
N SER A 368 -14.27 -47.09 -14.67
CA SER A 368 -15.51 -47.80 -14.32
C SER A 368 -15.74 -48.31 -12.89
N SER A 369 -16.81 -47.74 -12.33
CA SER A 369 -17.70 -48.32 -11.32
C SER A 369 -18.01 -49.80 -11.57
N ALA A 370 -17.71 -50.64 -10.58
CA ALA A 370 -18.37 -51.92 -10.36
C ALA A 370 -18.61 -52.12 -8.86
N THR A 371 -19.78 -52.66 -8.56
CA THR A 371 -20.52 -52.57 -7.31
C THR A 371 -20.26 -53.76 -6.36
N LEU A 372 -20.41 -53.52 -5.04
CA LEU A 372 -20.73 -54.44 -3.91
C LEU A 372 -19.59 -55.24 -3.23
N PRO A 373 -19.73 -55.72 -1.95
CA PRO A 373 -20.67 -55.38 -0.86
C PRO A 373 -20.00 -55.07 0.50
N VAL A 374 -20.84 -54.69 1.46
CA VAL A 374 -20.61 -54.56 2.91
C VAL A 374 -20.01 -55.84 3.52
N SER A 375 -18.94 -55.74 4.34
CA SER A 375 -18.66 -56.71 5.40
C SER A 375 -17.82 -56.12 6.54
N SER A 376 -18.39 -56.32 7.72
CA SER A 376 -18.00 -56.12 9.12
C SER A 376 -16.57 -56.45 9.60
N ALA A 377 -16.17 -55.65 10.62
CA ALA A 377 -15.43 -56.01 11.85
C ALA A 377 -13.90 -55.73 11.94
N PRO A 378 -13.38 -55.44 13.15
CA PRO A 378 -12.33 -54.44 13.39
C PRO A 378 -11.00 -55.00 13.93
N ALA A 379 -9.91 -54.23 13.84
CA ALA A 379 -8.66 -54.50 14.57
C ALA A 379 -8.03 -53.18 15.08
N THR A 380 -8.24 -52.85 16.36
CA THR A 380 -7.25 -52.88 17.46
C THR A 380 -6.15 -51.82 17.39
N ALA A 381 -6.33 -50.75 18.16
CA ALA A 381 -5.28 -49.82 18.58
C ALA A 381 -4.75 -50.24 19.98
N PRO A 382 -3.45 -50.13 20.28
CA PRO A 382 -2.96 -50.32 21.63
C PRO A 382 -3.12 -49.04 22.48
N THR A 383 -3.64 -49.29 23.68
CA THR A 383 -3.86 -48.37 24.79
C THR A 383 -2.55 -47.98 25.48
N VAL A 384 -2.41 -46.72 25.90
CA VAL A 384 -1.57 -46.36 27.06
C VAL A 384 -2.44 -45.63 28.08
N THR A 385 -2.58 -46.32 29.21
CA THR A 385 -3.29 -45.95 30.44
C THR A 385 -2.40 -45.07 31.31
N THR A 386 -2.93 -43.96 31.86
CA THR A 386 -2.62 -43.57 33.25
C THR A 386 -3.84 -42.97 33.95
N THR A 387 -3.97 -43.36 35.22
CA THR A 387 -5.12 -43.38 36.13
C THR A 387 -5.30 -42.05 36.90
N PRO A 388 -6.52 -41.73 37.43
CA PRO A 388 -6.79 -40.47 38.16
C PRO A 388 -6.98 -40.62 39.70
N THR A 389 -6.99 -39.45 40.39
CA THR A 389 -7.67 -39.12 41.70
C THR A 389 -6.83 -39.40 42.99
N PRO A 390 -6.92 -38.63 44.13
CA PRO A 390 -8.11 -37.90 44.63
C PRO A 390 -8.00 -36.51 45.33
N ALA A 391 -9.12 -35.77 45.20
CA ALA A 391 -9.92 -34.94 46.12
C ALA A 391 -9.36 -34.27 47.39
N GLN A 392 -9.78 -32.99 47.62
CA GLN A 392 -10.37 -32.40 48.85
C GLN A 392 -11.22 -31.15 48.41
N THR A 393 -12.55 -31.01 48.62
CA THR A 393 -13.31 -30.59 49.84
C THR A 393 -12.87 -29.17 50.31
N SER A 394 -13.68 -28.11 50.41
CA SER A 394 -15.01 -27.96 51.06
C SER A 394 -15.68 -26.57 50.87
N THR A 395 -17.03 -26.61 50.76
CA THR A 395 -18.11 -25.74 51.33
C THR A 395 -18.47 -24.28 50.89
N PRO A 396 -19.79 -23.92 50.96
CA PRO A 396 -20.39 -22.64 50.52
C PRO A 396 -20.78 -21.69 51.67
N THR A 397 -21.05 -20.40 51.41
CA THR A 397 -21.72 -19.51 52.39
C THR A 397 -22.60 -18.42 51.75
N LYS A 398 -23.92 -18.58 52.00
CA LYS A 398 -25.01 -17.63 52.33
C LYS A 398 -25.05 -16.18 51.77
N THR A 399 -26.22 -15.87 51.22
CA THR A 399 -26.93 -14.58 51.11
C THR A 399 -27.12 -13.89 52.48
N PRO A 400 -27.40 -12.58 52.52
CA PRO A 400 -28.78 -12.20 52.82
C PRO A 400 -29.35 -11.00 52.03
N ASN A 401 -30.66 -11.14 51.81
CA ASN A 401 -31.66 -10.16 51.40
C ASN A 401 -31.68 -8.91 52.31
N THR A 402 -32.03 -7.74 51.76
CA THR A 402 -32.81 -6.74 52.51
C THR A 402 -33.74 -5.98 51.57
N THR A 403 -34.91 -5.67 52.11
CA THR A 403 -36.21 -5.44 51.48
C THR A 403 -36.61 -3.97 51.59
N ALA A 404 -37.11 -3.39 50.47
CA ALA A 404 -38.19 -2.38 50.35
C ALA A 404 -38.02 -0.97 51.02
N PRO A 405 -38.88 0.05 50.74
CA PRO A 405 -40.13 0.02 49.98
C PRO A 405 -40.38 1.16 48.96
N ALA A 406 -41.41 0.90 48.16
CA ALA A 406 -42.07 1.82 47.25
C ALA A 406 -42.91 2.87 47.97
N THR A 407 -43.04 4.04 47.34
CA THR A 407 -44.13 5.00 47.60
C THR A 407 -44.75 5.43 46.28
N THR A 408 -46.00 5.04 46.09
CA THR A 408 -47.00 5.57 45.17
C THR A 408 -47.33 7.02 45.54
N ARG A 409 -47.71 7.90 44.58
CA ARG A 409 -49.07 8.50 44.44
C ARG A 409 -49.14 9.74 43.51
N THR A 410 -50.12 9.69 42.59
CA THR A 410 -51.04 10.75 42.10
C THR A 410 -50.58 11.94 41.26
N THR A 411 -51.10 11.95 40.02
CA THR A 411 -51.62 13.11 39.29
C THR A 411 -52.90 13.65 39.95
N PRO A 412 -53.18 14.97 39.89
CA PRO A 412 -54.40 15.41 39.21
C PRO A 412 -54.28 16.71 38.40
N THR A 413 -55.30 16.90 37.59
CA THR A 413 -55.51 17.84 36.48
C THR A 413 -56.04 19.23 36.91
N LYS A 414 -55.64 20.27 36.15
CA LYS A 414 -56.39 21.49 35.72
C LYS A 414 -56.91 22.49 36.77
N THR A 415 -56.35 23.71 36.74
CA THR A 415 -57.09 24.99 36.84
C THR A 415 -56.28 26.12 36.16
N ALA A 416 -56.93 26.99 35.41
CA ALA A 416 -56.44 28.26 34.84
C ALA A 416 -57.61 29.28 34.91
N PRO A 417 -57.43 30.60 34.70
CA PRO A 417 -56.28 31.48 34.97
C PRO A 417 -56.69 32.79 35.70
N THR A 418 -55.74 33.52 36.29
CA THR A 418 -55.81 34.99 36.44
C THR A 418 -54.44 35.62 36.17
N THR A 419 -54.49 36.79 35.54
CA THR A 419 -53.48 37.42 34.68
C THR A 419 -52.62 38.48 35.37
N LYS A 420 -51.42 38.72 34.79
CA LYS A 420 -50.62 39.98 34.68
C LYS A 420 -49.20 39.90 35.29
N PRO A 421 -48.15 40.51 34.69
CA PRO A 421 -47.73 40.53 33.29
C PRO A 421 -46.31 39.94 33.09
N THR A 422 -46.10 39.28 31.96
CA THR A 422 -44.87 38.61 31.53
C THR A 422 -43.69 39.58 31.26
N PRO A 423 -42.48 39.34 31.80
CA PRO A 423 -41.26 39.85 31.19
C PRO A 423 -40.96 39.01 29.95
N THR A 424 -40.82 39.68 28.81
CA THR A 424 -40.58 39.08 27.50
C THR A 424 -39.34 38.17 27.54
N VAL A 425 -39.56 36.87 27.73
CA VAL A 425 -38.58 35.85 27.38
C VAL A 425 -38.49 35.89 25.86
N LYS A 426 -37.34 36.31 25.32
CA LYS A 426 -36.97 35.96 23.95
C LYS A 426 -37.03 34.44 23.88
N THR A 427 -38.09 33.92 23.27
CA THR A 427 -38.14 32.54 22.80
C THR A 427 -36.96 32.33 21.86
N THR A 428 -35.95 31.61 22.33
CA THR A 428 -34.95 30.98 21.47
C THR A 428 -35.71 30.14 20.46
N PRO A 429 -35.56 30.35 19.14
CA PRO A 429 -36.14 29.47 18.14
C PRO A 429 -35.71 28.02 18.40
N ALA A 430 -36.63 27.08 18.20
CA ALA A 430 -36.33 25.65 18.24
C ALA A 430 -35.08 25.34 17.38
N ALA A 431 -34.17 24.51 17.91
CA ALA A 431 -32.89 24.23 17.27
C ALA A 431 -33.05 23.79 15.79
N ALA A 432 -32.49 24.59 14.89
CA ALA A 432 -32.52 24.40 13.45
C ALA A 432 -31.51 23.33 13.02
N GLY A 433 -31.88 22.05 13.13
CA GLY A 433 -31.07 20.94 12.61
C GLY A 433 -29.69 20.75 13.29
N PRO A 434 -28.92 19.74 12.80
CA PRO A 434 -27.58 19.44 13.30
C PRO A 434 -26.55 20.50 12.89
N ALA A 435 -25.50 20.72 13.67
CA ALA A 435 -24.33 21.46 13.21
C ALA A 435 -23.44 20.53 12.37
N VAL A 436 -23.16 20.90 11.12
CA VAL A 436 -22.57 20.00 10.12
C VAL A 436 -21.19 20.50 9.68
N THR A 437 -20.18 19.65 9.82
CA THR A 437 -18.86 19.85 9.20
C THR A 437 -18.72 18.92 8.01
N LEU A 438 -18.59 19.47 6.80
CA LEU A 438 -18.33 18.71 5.58
C LEU A 438 -16.82 18.56 5.39
N VAL A 439 -16.37 17.35 5.09
CA VAL A 439 -14.96 17.01 4.81
C VAL A 439 -14.90 16.37 3.44
N LEU A 440 -14.38 17.10 2.45
CA LEU A 440 -14.52 16.75 1.02
C LEU A 440 -13.19 16.32 0.41
N ASP A 441 -13.20 15.16 -0.25
CA ASP A 441 -12.06 14.64 -1.00
C ASP A 441 -11.82 15.47 -2.27
N THR A 442 -10.57 15.87 -2.46
CA THR A 442 -10.08 16.59 -3.64
C THR A 442 -8.91 15.87 -4.30
N SER A 443 -8.68 14.60 -3.98
CA SER A 443 -7.59 13.80 -4.54
C SER A 443 -7.73 13.60 -6.06
N GLY A 444 -6.65 13.16 -6.70
CA GLY A 444 -6.59 12.97 -8.16
C GLY A 444 -7.67 12.04 -8.72
N SER A 445 -8.15 11.05 -7.94
CA SER A 445 -9.25 10.17 -8.34
C SER A 445 -10.57 10.91 -8.58
N MET A 446 -10.76 12.08 -7.96
CA MET A 446 -11.95 12.91 -8.13
C MET A 446 -12.05 13.54 -9.53
N ASP A 447 -11.00 13.48 -10.35
CA ASP A 447 -11.01 13.84 -11.78
C ASP A 447 -11.69 12.78 -12.66
N THR A 448 -11.97 11.59 -12.11
CA THR A 448 -12.62 10.49 -12.83
C THR A 448 -14.01 10.90 -13.32
N VAL A 449 -14.29 10.64 -14.60
CA VAL A 449 -15.61 10.89 -15.20
C VAL A 449 -16.55 9.73 -14.87
N GLN A 450 -17.70 10.04 -14.28
CA GLN A 450 -18.77 9.08 -14.00
C GLN A 450 -20.09 9.60 -14.56
N GLY A 451 -20.64 8.88 -15.54
CA GLY A 451 -21.77 9.37 -16.32
C GLY A 451 -21.34 10.50 -17.27
N ASN A 452 -21.79 11.72 -17.01
CA ASN A 452 -21.59 12.88 -17.89
C ASN A 452 -20.68 13.99 -17.31
N GLN A 453 -20.11 13.79 -16.13
CA GLN A 453 -19.27 14.78 -15.45
C GLN A 453 -18.29 14.09 -14.49
N GLN A 454 -17.31 14.86 -13.99
CA GLN A 454 -16.33 14.37 -13.02
C GLN A 454 -16.95 14.15 -11.64
N ARG A 455 -16.37 13.26 -10.84
CA ARG A 455 -16.80 13.00 -9.45
C ARG A 455 -16.77 14.29 -8.62
N ILE A 456 -15.75 15.13 -8.80
CA ILE A 456 -15.68 16.44 -8.11
C ILE A 456 -16.85 17.35 -8.50
N THR A 457 -17.26 17.36 -9.76
CA THR A 457 -18.40 18.18 -10.23
C THR A 457 -19.73 17.69 -9.65
N TRP A 458 -19.92 16.37 -9.55
CA TRP A 458 -21.08 15.78 -8.86
C TRP A 458 -21.12 16.21 -7.39
N MET A 459 -19.98 16.13 -6.70
CA MET A 459 -19.85 16.53 -5.30
C MET A 459 -20.14 18.02 -5.11
N GLN A 460 -19.51 18.90 -5.90
CA GLN A 460 -19.73 20.35 -5.85
C GLN A 460 -21.20 20.70 -6.03
N SER A 461 -21.85 20.10 -7.03
CA SER A 461 -23.28 20.30 -7.30
C SER A 461 -24.16 19.86 -6.14
N ALA A 462 -23.87 18.69 -5.55
CA ALA A 462 -24.62 18.15 -4.42
C ALA A 462 -24.46 19.02 -3.17
N VAL A 463 -23.23 19.41 -2.82
CA VAL A 463 -22.94 20.24 -1.65
C VAL A 463 -23.59 21.62 -1.78
N ASN A 464 -23.44 22.30 -2.91
CA ASN A 464 -24.08 23.60 -3.14
C ASN A 464 -25.61 23.53 -3.01
N ALA A 465 -26.21 22.45 -3.50
CA ALA A 465 -27.65 22.24 -3.37
C ALA A 465 -28.07 22.00 -1.91
N VAL A 466 -27.26 21.30 -1.11
CA VAL A 466 -27.52 21.06 0.32
C VAL A 466 -27.40 22.37 1.10
N ILE A 467 -26.36 23.17 0.88
CA ILE A 467 -26.16 24.45 1.58
C ILE A 467 -27.33 25.41 1.31
N GLY A 468 -27.88 25.43 0.09
CA GLY A 468 -29.01 26.29 -0.25
C GLY A 468 -30.37 25.82 0.28
N ALA A 469 -30.52 24.55 0.66
CA ALA A 469 -31.81 23.93 0.99
C ALA A 469 -31.87 23.28 2.38
N SER A 470 -30.76 23.22 3.12
CA SER A 470 -30.70 22.51 4.39
C SER A 470 -31.54 23.21 5.47
N PRO A 471 -32.27 22.45 6.31
CA PRO A 471 -32.90 22.98 7.51
C PRO A 471 -31.88 23.33 8.61
N SER A 472 -30.62 22.89 8.48
CA SER A 472 -29.54 23.31 9.35
C SER A 472 -29.05 24.71 8.98
N ASP A 473 -28.86 25.55 10.00
CA ASP A 473 -28.24 26.86 9.85
C ASP A 473 -26.73 26.84 10.12
N GLN A 474 -26.11 25.72 10.52
CA GLN A 474 -24.73 25.65 11.02
C GLN A 474 -23.85 24.76 10.13
N PHE A 475 -22.90 25.36 9.41
CA PHE A 475 -22.02 24.62 8.50
C PHE A 475 -20.55 25.03 8.61
N GLY A 476 -19.67 24.04 8.45
CA GLY A 476 -18.24 24.18 8.24
C GLY A 476 -17.78 23.34 7.05
N LEU A 477 -16.61 23.67 6.48
CA LEU A 477 -16.05 23.01 5.32
C LEU A 477 -14.55 22.76 5.49
N TRP A 478 -14.17 21.52 5.22
CA TRP A 478 -12.81 21.06 5.03
C TRP A 478 -12.68 20.44 3.64
N SER A 479 -11.49 20.50 3.08
CA SER A 479 -11.10 19.68 1.95
C SER A 479 -9.83 18.90 2.30
N PHE A 480 -9.60 17.79 1.63
CA PHE A 480 -8.37 17.03 1.78
C PHE A 480 -7.85 16.43 0.48
N SER A 481 -6.56 16.63 0.29
CA SER A 481 -5.64 15.92 -0.59
C SER A 481 -4.23 16.40 -0.24
N THR A 482 -3.18 15.76 -0.76
CA THR A 482 -1.80 16.30 -0.57
C THR A 482 -1.60 17.71 -1.11
N ASP A 483 -2.46 18.18 -2.01
CA ASP A 483 -2.42 19.55 -2.53
C ASP A 483 -3.09 20.55 -1.57
N ASP A 484 -3.85 20.06 -0.57
CA ASP A 484 -4.53 20.85 0.45
C ASP A 484 -3.62 21.19 1.64
N GLY A 485 -2.47 21.79 1.35
CA GLY A 485 -1.50 22.23 2.34
C GLY A 485 -0.60 21.10 2.86
N SER A 486 0.40 21.44 3.67
CA SER A 486 1.45 20.50 4.10
C SER A 486 0.95 19.32 4.95
N SER A 487 -0.25 19.42 5.51
CA SER A 487 -0.87 18.37 6.31
C SER A 487 -1.80 17.46 5.51
N GLY A 488 -1.95 17.71 4.19
CA GLY A 488 -2.85 16.97 3.30
C GLY A 488 -4.34 17.25 3.53
N TYR A 489 -4.67 18.33 4.23
CA TYR A 489 -6.04 18.81 4.46
C TYR A 489 -6.04 20.28 4.84
N THR A 490 -7.13 20.97 4.52
CA THR A 490 -7.32 22.37 4.88
C THR A 490 -8.74 22.64 5.39
N LYS A 491 -8.84 23.30 6.55
CA LYS A 491 -10.09 23.92 7.00
C LYS A 491 -10.39 25.14 6.15
N ARG A 492 -11.29 24.99 5.17
CA ARG A 492 -11.67 26.05 4.23
C ARG A 492 -12.59 27.07 4.88
N VAL A 493 -13.56 26.61 5.66
CA VAL A 493 -14.52 27.47 6.36
C VAL A 493 -14.79 26.88 7.76
N PRO A 494 -14.57 27.65 8.85
CA PRO A 494 -14.92 27.20 10.20
C PRO A 494 -16.42 26.91 10.35
N LEU A 495 -16.79 26.04 11.29
CA LEU A 495 -18.19 25.78 11.63
C LEU A 495 -18.85 27.06 12.18
N GLY A 496 -20.05 27.37 11.71
CA GLY A 496 -20.86 28.45 12.27
C GLY A 496 -22.16 28.70 11.49
N PRO A 497 -22.98 29.68 11.90
CA PRO A 497 -24.19 30.07 11.18
C PRO A 497 -23.91 30.43 9.72
N LEU A 498 -24.73 29.95 8.80
CA LEU A 498 -24.65 30.24 7.36
C LEU A 498 -24.84 31.74 7.05
N THR A 499 -25.58 32.44 7.89
CA THR A 499 -25.87 33.88 7.78
C THR A 499 -24.79 34.77 8.37
N ASP A 500 -23.84 34.21 9.13
CA ASP A 500 -22.75 34.98 9.72
C ASP A 500 -21.89 35.64 8.64
N SER A 501 -21.47 36.86 8.91
CA SER A 501 -20.50 37.55 8.07
C SER A 501 -19.08 37.09 8.41
N ILE A 502 -18.37 36.56 7.42
CA ILE A 502 -16.95 36.20 7.50
C ILE A 502 -16.17 36.93 6.40
N ALA A 503 -14.86 36.73 6.33
CA ALA A 503 -14.02 37.40 5.33
C ALA A 503 -14.54 37.15 3.90
N GLY A 504 -15.06 38.19 3.25
CA GLY A 504 -15.55 38.15 1.87
C GLY A 504 -17.06 37.94 1.67
N GLY A 505 -17.87 37.83 2.73
CA GLY A 505 -19.33 37.73 2.60
C GLY A 505 -20.01 36.92 3.71
N THR A 506 -21.19 36.37 3.42
CA THR A 506 -21.83 35.40 4.34
C THR A 506 -21.06 34.08 4.33
N ARG A 507 -21.15 33.31 5.41
CA ARG A 507 -20.57 31.97 5.48
C ARG A 507 -21.10 31.06 4.38
N ALA A 508 -22.38 31.14 4.06
CA ALA A 508 -22.96 30.44 2.91
C ALA A 508 -22.24 30.78 1.60
N ALA A 509 -22.02 32.06 1.31
CA ALA A 509 -21.31 32.49 0.11
C ALA A 509 -19.84 32.03 0.09
N ALA A 510 -19.18 32.04 1.25
CA ALA A 510 -17.81 31.55 1.37
C ALA A 510 -17.70 30.03 1.16
N ILE A 511 -18.64 29.24 1.70
CA ILE A 511 -18.70 27.79 1.45
C ILE A 511 -18.93 27.53 -0.03
N THR A 512 -19.93 28.17 -0.66
CA THR A 512 -20.20 28.01 -2.09
C THR A 512 -18.98 28.37 -2.95
N SER A 513 -18.28 29.46 -2.60
CA SER A 513 -17.07 29.88 -3.31
C SER A 513 -15.93 28.89 -3.14
N ALA A 514 -15.72 28.39 -1.91
CA ALA A 514 -14.69 27.40 -1.62
C ALA A 514 -14.97 26.07 -2.34
N VAL A 515 -16.22 25.59 -2.33
CA VAL A 515 -16.65 24.37 -3.03
C VAL A 515 -16.41 24.50 -4.53
N ASN A 516 -16.80 25.61 -5.15
CA ASN A 516 -16.62 25.84 -6.58
C ASN A 516 -15.15 26.00 -7.00
N ALA A 517 -14.27 26.34 -6.06
CA ALA A 517 -12.82 26.46 -6.28
C ALA A 517 -12.06 25.14 -6.08
N LEU A 518 -12.72 24.08 -5.59
CA LEU A 518 -12.07 22.78 -5.43
C LEU A 518 -11.69 22.21 -6.81
N THR A 519 -10.46 21.73 -6.90
CA THR A 519 -9.91 21.07 -8.09
C THR A 519 -9.34 19.72 -7.67
N PRO A 520 -9.48 18.67 -8.51
CA PRO A 520 -8.90 17.37 -8.19
C PRO A 520 -7.37 17.42 -8.34
N GLY A 521 -6.64 16.81 -7.41
CA GLY A 521 -5.18 16.77 -7.39
C GLY A 521 -4.62 16.17 -6.10
N GLY A 522 -3.43 15.59 -6.17
CA GLY A 522 -2.75 14.99 -5.02
C GLY A 522 -3.31 13.65 -4.55
N ASP A 523 -2.68 13.09 -3.52
CA ASP A 523 -3.07 11.81 -2.90
C ASP A 523 -4.16 12.00 -1.83
N SER A 524 -4.94 10.94 -1.57
CA SER A 524 -6.06 10.96 -0.63
C SER A 524 -5.62 10.68 0.81
N TRP A 525 -5.31 11.73 1.57
CA TRP A 525 -4.98 11.64 3.02
C TRP A 525 -6.25 11.67 3.90
N THR A 526 -7.17 10.75 3.61
CA THR A 526 -8.49 10.65 4.25
C THR A 526 -8.40 10.50 5.77
N TYR A 527 -7.55 9.62 6.30
CA TYR A 527 -7.44 9.36 7.75
C TYR A 527 -6.89 10.56 8.51
N GLY A 528 -5.89 11.25 7.96
CA GLY A 528 -5.38 12.50 8.50
C GLY A 528 -6.48 13.56 8.60
N ALA A 529 -7.24 13.72 7.51
CA ALA A 529 -8.36 14.65 7.45
C ALA A 529 -9.48 14.31 8.45
N ILE A 530 -9.88 13.02 8.54
CA ILE A 530 -10.88 12.55 9.50
C ILE A 530 -10.44 12.86 10.93
N LYS A 531 -9.20 12.50 11.29
CA LYS A 531 -8.66 12.75 12.64
C LYS A 531 -8.70 14.23 12.99
N ALA A 532 -8.23 15.09 12.09
CA ALA A 532 -8.16 16.53 12.31
C ALA A 532 -9.55 17.18 12.38
N ALA A 533 -10.43 16.86 11.44
CA ALA A 533 -11.78 17.43 11.39
C ALA A 533 -12.66 16.93 12.54
N TYR A 534 -12.53 15.66 12.95
CA TYR A 534 -13.28 15.12 14.08
C TYR A 534 -12.81 15.70 15.42
N ALA A 535 -11.49 15.88 15.61
CA ALA A 535 -10.96 16.58 16.78
C ALA A 535 -11.48 18.02 16.86
N ASP A 536 -11.43 18.76 15.74
CA ASP A 536 -11.96 20.12 15.66
C ASP A 536 -13.46 20.17 15.97
N ALA A 537 -14.24 19.22 15.45
CA ALA A 537 -15.68 19.16 15.69
C ALA A 537 -16.04 18.83 17.15
N VAL A 538 -15.21 18.02 17.83
CA VAL A 538 -15.33 17.78 19.28
C VAL A 538 -15.08 19.05 20.08
N ASP A 539 -14.05 19.81 19.72
CA ASP A 539 -13.68 21.08 20.37
C ASP A 539 -14.68 22.21 20.09
N SER A 540 -15.21 22.26 18.87
CA SER A 540 -16.12 23.33 18.41
C SER A 540 -17.60 22.93 18.44
N ALA A 541 -17.96 21.88 19.17
CA ALA A 541 -19.32 21.35 19.19
C ALA A 541 -20.34 22.40 19.66
N VAL A 542 -21.44 22.53 18.92
CA VAL A 542 -22.54 23.44 19.27
C VAL A 542 -23.42 22.79 20.33
N ALA A 543 -23.46 23.40 21.52
CA ALA A 543 -24.25 22.91 22.64
C ALA A 543 -25.76 22.91 22.33
N GLY A 544 -26.46 21.86 22.77
CA GLY A 544 -27.91 21.72 22.60
C GLY A 544 -28.36 21.32 21.19
N ARG A 545 -27.45 20.92 20.31
CA ARG A 545 -27.72 20.44 18.95
C ARG A 545 -26.94 19.16 18.64
N PRO A 546 -27.44 18.25 17.79
CA PRO A 546 -26.59 17.18 17.26
C PRO A 546 -25.43 17.79 16.44
N ASN A 547 -24.23 17.25 16.57
CA ASN A 547 -23.07 17.66 15.76
C ASN A 547 -22.69 16.51 14.83
N ARG A 548 -22.48 16.79 13.55
CA ARG A 548 -22.15 15.78 12.54
C ARG A 548 -20.91 16.18 11.76
N VAL A 549 -19.99 15.25 11.62
CA VAL A 549 -18.89 15.31 10.64
C VAL A 549 -19.27 14.37 9.51
N VAL A 550 -19.38 14.91 8.30
CA VAL A 550 -19.75 14.13 7.11
C VAL A 550 -18.56 14.16 6.15
N VAL A 551 -17.95 12.99 5.96
CA VAL A 551 -16.81 12.80 5.07
C VAL A 551 -17.31 12.26 3.75
N VAL A 552 -16.85 12.83 2.64
CA VAL A 552 -17.16 12.37 1.29
C VAL A 552 -15.86 12.03 0.60
N THR A 553 -15.66 10.77 0.21
CA THR A 553 -14.41 10.27 -0.39
C THR A 553 -14.66 9.30 -1.53
N ASP A 554 -13.75 9.23 -2.49
CA ASP A 554 -13.83 8.35 -3.65
C ASP A 554 -12.69 7.33 -3.78
N GLY A 555 -11.81 7.25 -2.79
CA GLY A 555 -10.63 6.39 -2.85
C GLY A 555 -10.20 5.84 -1.49
N GLN A 556 -9.09 5.11 -1.52
CA GLN A 556 -8.46 4.59 -0.31
C GLN A 556 -7.65 5.68 0.39
N ASP A 557 -7.49 5.52 1.70
CA ASP A 557 -6.57 6.36 2.46
C ASP A 557 -5.10 6.06 2.11
N THR A 558 -4.30 7.11 2.04
CA THR A 558 -2.83 7.06 1.82
C THR A 558 -2.08 7.89 2.87
N THR A 559 -2.69 8.18 4.03
CA THR A 559 -2.09 9.05 5.05
C THR A 559 -0.81 8.42 5.62
N PRO A 560 0.37 9.06 5.45
CA PRO A 560 1.62 8.49 5.94
C PRO A 560 1.63 8.35 7.47
N GLY A 561 2.03 7.19 7.98
CA GLY A 561 2.24 6.96 9.41
C GLY A 561 0.98 6.92 10.28
N LEU A 562 -0.23 6.89 9.69
CA LEU A 562 -1.50 6.76 10.42
C LEU A 562 -2.25 5.51 9.97
N SER A 563 -2.22 4.46 10.79
CA SER A 563 -2.98 3.24 10.50
C SER A 563 -4.47 3.41 10.80
N ARG A 564 -5.31 2.57 10.18
CA ARG A 564 -6.75 2.48 10.48
C ARG A 564 -7.01 2.24 11.97
N ALA A 565 -6.26 1.34 12.59
CA ALA A 565 -6.42 1.03 14.01
C ALA A 565 -6.05 2.23 14.90
N ALA A 566 -5.00 2.97 14.56
CA ALA A 566 -4.63 4.20 15.25
C ALA A 566 -5.72 5.28 15.08
N LEU A 567 -6.25 5.46 13.86
CA LEU A 567 -7.38 6.35 13.62
C LEU A 567 -8.61 5.96 14.45
N ILE A 568 -9.00 4.68 14.44
CA ILE A 568 -10.14 4.18 15.21
C ILE A 568 -9.93 4.44 16.70
N ALA A 569 -8.73 4.22 17.23
CA ALA A 569 -8.41 4.49 18.63
C ALA A 569 -8.52 5.99 18.94
N ASP A 570 -7.97 6.85 18.10
CA ASP A 570 -8.02 8.31 18.25
C ASP A 570 -9.46 8.84 18.18
N VAL A 571 -10.23 8.42 17.17
CA VAL A 571 -11.63 8.81 16.98
C VAL A 571 -12.49 8.30 18.15
N SER A 572 -12.28 7.06 18.60
CA SER A 572 -13.00 6.50 19.75
C SER A 572 -12.70 7.28 21.04
N ALA A 573 -11.44 7.69 21.23
CA ALA A 573 -11.03 8.50 22.37
C ALA A 573 -11.65 9.90 22.34
N LEU A 574 -11.76 10.51 21.15
CA LEU A 574 -12.44 11.80 20.95
C LEU A 574 -13.97 11.67 21.14
N ALA A 575 -14.58 10.62 20.61
CA ALA A 575 -16.01 10.33 20.77
C ALA A 575 -16.39 10.11 22.25
N ALA A 576 -15.47 9.54 23.04
CA ALA A 576 -15.65 9.40 24.48
C ALA A 576 -15.64 10.75 25.23
N GLN A 577 -14.93 11.76 24.72
CA GLN A 577 -14.90 13.11 25.29
C GLN A 577 -16.20 13.86 25.00
N ASN A 578 -16.76 13.69 23.81
CA ASN A 578 -18.02 14.34 23.42
C ASN A 578 -18.90 13.42 22.56
N LYS A 579 -19.82 12.71 23.22
CA LYS A 579 -20.76 11.75 22.57
C LYS A 579 -21.79 12.41 21.65
N ASN A 580 -21.81 13.73 21.56
CA ASN A 580 -22.76 14.48 20.75
C ASN A 580 -22.23 14.76 19.33
N VAL A 581 -21.02 14.30 19.00
CA VAL A 581 -20.42 14.41 17.66
C VAL A 581 -20.44 13.04 16.97
N VAL A 582 -21.13 12.97 15.83
CA VAL A 582 -21.28 11.75 15.03
C VAL A 582 -20.46 11.84 13.75
N LEU A 583 -19.73 10.77 13.39
CA LEU A 583 -18.96 10.66 12.16
C LEU A 583 -19.68 9.80 11.12
N ASP A 584 -20.20 10.41 10.06
CA ASP A 584 -20.76 9.71 8.90
C ASP A 584 -19.80 9.80 7.71
N ILE A 585 -19.68 8.71 6.94
CA ILE A 585 -18.78 8.62 5.79
C ILE A 585 -19.56 8.18 4.56
N VAL A 586 -19.37 8.88 3.45
CA VAL A 586 -20.01 8.61 2.15
C VAL A 586 -18.93 8.26 1.14
N GLY A 587 -18.95 7.01 0.65
CA GLY A 587 -18.04 6.53 -0.39
C GLY A 587 -18.63 6.72 -1.78
N LEU A 588 -17.88 7.34 -2.70
CA LEU A 588 -18.32 7.67 -4.06
C LEU A 588 -17.96 6.58 -5.09
N SER A 589 -17.09 5.64 -4.75
CA SER A 589 -16.58 4.61 -5.66
C SER A 589 -16.43 3.26 -4.98
N ALA A 590 -16.35 2.19 -5.77
CA ALA A 590 -16.06 0.84 -5.28
C ALA A 590 -14.63 0.68 -4.73
N ASP A 591 -13.75 1.65 -4.99
CA ASP A 591 -12.37 1.63 -4.51
C ASP A 591 -12.28 1.99 -3.01
N VAL A 592 -13.35 2.58 -2.45
CA VAL A 592 -13.45 2.85 -1.01
C VAL A 592 -13.71 1.53 -0.26
N SER A 593 -12.80 1.16 0.65
CA SER A 593 -12.99 -0.02 1.49
C SER A 593 -14.20 0.13 2.43
N ALA A 594 -15.29 -0.56 2.10
CA ALA A 594 -16.53 -0.51 2.88
C ALA A 594 -16.35 -1.00 4.33
N ASP A 595 -15.55 -2.05 4.54
CA ASP A 595 -15.22 -2.54 5.89
C ASP A 595 -14.44 -1.48 6.68
N ALA A 596 -13.39 -0.89 6.08
CA ALA A 596 -12.58 0.10 6.74
C ALA A 596 -13.37 1.34 7.13
N MET A 597 -14.12 1.93 6.20
CA MET A 597 -14.90 3.13 6.46
C MET A 597 -16.08 2.86 7.38
N SER A 598 -16.66 1.64 7.36
CA SER A 598 -17.68 1.25 8.34
C SER A 598 -17.13 1.22 9.77
N GLN A 599 -15.94 0.66 9.98
CA GLN A 599 -15.30 0.63 11.30
C GLN A 599 -14.92 2.03 11.80
N VAL A 600 -14.37 2.88 10.92
CA VAL A 600 -14.01 4.26 11.26
C VAL A 600 -15.25 5.10 11.59
N ALA A 601 -16.31 5.02 10.79
CA ALA A 601 -17.56 5.72 11.08
C ALA A 601 -18.18 5.24 12.41
N ALA A 602 -18.17 3.93 12.66
CA ALA A 602 -18.67 3.35 13.90
C ALA A 602 -17.88 3.82 15.14
N ALA A 603 -16.56 4.00 15.01
CA ALA A 603 -15.72 4.56 16.09
C ALA A 603 -16.17 5.97 16.50
N GLY A 604 -16.62 6.78 15.55
CA GLY A 604 -17.20 8.11 15.78
C GLY A 604 -18.71 8.10 15.96
N GLY A 605 -19.35 6.93 16.15
CA GLY A 605 -20.78 6.79 16.42
C GLY A 605 -21.73 6.94 15.23
N GLY A 606 -21.22 7.03 14.00
CA GLY A 606 -22.03 7.17 12.78
C GLY A 606 -21.95 5.98 11.84
N LYS A 607 -22.23 6.21 10.55
CA LYS A 607 -22.35 5.15 9.54
C LYS A 607 -21.58 5.42 8.27
N TYR A 608 -21.16 4.34 7.62
CA TYR A 608 -20.68 4.36 6.24
C TYR A 608 -21.83 4.12 5.26
N THR A 609 -21.89 4.90 4.19
CA THR A 609 -22.82 4.73 3.08
C THR A 609 -22.05 4.67 1.76
N GLN A 610 -22.14 3.53 1.08
CA GLN A 610 -21.63 3.39 -0.29
C GLN A 610 -22.64 3.99 -1.28
N LEU A 611 -22.18 4.87 -2.16
CA LEU A 611 -22.95 5.32 -3.32
C LEU A 611 -22.55 4.52 -4.55
N THR A 612 -23.54 3.86 -5.15
CA THR A 612 -23.40 3.20 -6.46
C THR A 612 -23.84 4.10 -7.61
N ASP A 613 -24.63 5.15 -7.30
CA ASP A 613 -25.07 6.18 -8.25
C ASP A 613 -24.87 7.58 -7.65
N LEU A 614 -23.97 8.37 -8.25
CA LEU A 614 -23.65 9.72 -7.79
C LEU A 614 -24.80 10.71 -7.95
N SER A 615 -25.80 10.42 -8.79
CA SER A 615 -27.00 11.25 -8.89
C SER A 615 -27.76 11.34 -7.56
N THR A 616 -27.59 10.33 -6.69
CA THR A 616 -28.20 10.24 -5.36
C THR A 616 -27.39 10.90 -4.24
N LEU A 617 -26.21 11.47 -4.55
CA LEU A 617 -25.35 12.12 -3.55
C LEU A 617 -26.07 13.28 -2.86
N LYS A 618 -26.81 14.10 -3.62
CA LYS A 618 -27.60 15.21 -3.05
C LYS A 618 -28.61 14.71 -2.02
N SER A 619 -29.41 13.69 -2.35
CA SER A 619 -30.43 13.16 -1.42
C SER A 619 -29.80 12.53 -0.18
N THR A 620 -28.66 11.86 -0.34
CA THR A 620 -27.92 11.26 0.76
C THR A 620 -27.40 12.34 1.72
N LEU A 621 -26.76 13.38 1.20
CA LEU A 621 -26.28 14.51 2.01
C LEU A 621 -27.44 15.30 2.64
N SER A 622 -28.56 15.49 1.94
CA SER A 622 -29.75 16.10 2.53
C SER A 622 -30.28 15.31 3.72
N GLY A 623 -30.28 13.97 3.66
CA GLY A 623 -30.67 13.11 4.77
C GLY A 623 -29.75 13.22 5.99
N LEU A 624 -28.44 13.38 5.77
CA LEU A 624 -27.46 13.54 6.85
C LEU A 624 -27.44 14.94 7.47
N THR A 625 -28.00 15.95 6.79
CA THR A 625 -28.09 17.33 7.29
C THR A 625 -29.48 17.70 7.84
N ALA A 626 -30.42 16.75 7.80
CA ALA A 626 -31.74 16.90 8.40
C ALA A 626 -31.71 16.67 9.93
N PRO A 627 -32.66 17.25 10.68
CA PRO A 627 -32.80 17.08 12.14
C PRO A 627 -33.05 15.65 12.59
#